data_AF-Q4N377-F1
#
_entry.id   AF-Q4N377-F1
#
_cell.length_a   1.000
_cell.length_b   1.000
_cell.length_c   1.000
_cell.angle_alpha   90.00
_cell.angle_beta   90.00
_cell.angle_gamma   90.00
#
_symmetry.space_group_name_H-M   'P 1'
#
loop_
_entity.id
_entity.type
_entity.pdbx_description
1 polymer ?
#
loop_
_entity_poly.entity_id
_entity_poly.type
_entity_poly.pdbx_seq_one_letter_code
_entity_poly.pdbx_strand_id
1 'polypeptide(L)'
;MFTPAIKSLLLVTTLTVATNALKLLESNPATHTTTHKLTFITHNTTHKTNSKLYAKNKRNVYSKRDIVSEVGERLNKTQKEVGQVVDEFLSSIKRHLSNDAEVSLPRFGVFKNSMRGERRMRNLQTGEIFTAKPVHVPTLRFYDTFKAELNHKLKTKDKRNYSSYNY
;
A
#
# COMPACT_ATOMS: atom_id res chain seq x y z
N MET A 1 -31.41 83.40 -4.65
CA MET A 1 -32.64 82.72 -5.08
C MET A 1 -32.33 81.27 -5.38
N PHE A 2 -32.68 80.35 -4.49
CA PHE A 2 -33.36 79.07 -4.77
C PHE A 2 -33.57 78.38 -3.41
N THR A 3 -34.84 78.09 -3.16
CA THR A 3 -35.40 77.50 -1.95
C THR A 3 -35.03 76.01 -1.81
N PRO A 4 -34.88 75.51 -0.57
CA PRO A 4 -34.69 74.09 -0.25
C PRO A 4 -36.02 73.39 0.04
N ALA A 5 -35.98 72.05 0.20
CA ALA A 5 -36.94 71.12 0.84
C ALA A 5 -37.30 69.93 -0.09
N ILE A 6 -37.49 68.68 0.34
CA ILE A 6 -38.15 68.19 1.56
C ILE A 6 -37.81 66.68 1.77
N LYS A 7 -37.52 66.32 3.04
CA LYS A 7 -37.93 65.13 3.87
C LYS A 7 -37.67 63.70 3.32
N SER A 8 -37.45 62.65 4.10
CA SER A 8 -37.76 62.28 5.50
C SER A 8 -36.94 60.99 5.79
N LEU A 9 -36.71 60.43 6.98
CA LEU A 9 -37.14 60.63 8.35
C LEU A 9 -36.16 59.78 9.20
N LEU A 10 -35.81 60.29 10.39
CA LEU A 10 -35.25 59.53 11.52
C LEU A 10 -36.13 58.29 11.85
N LEU A 11 -35.70 57.26 12.58
CA LEU A 11 -35.16 57.32 13.93
C LEU A 11 -34.75 55.91 14.41
N VAL A 12 -33.66 55.88 15.18
CA VAL A 12 -33.15 54.78 16.01
C VAL A 12 -34.00 54.63 17.27
N THR A 13 -34.36 53.41 17.70
CA THR A 13 -34.71 53.08 19.12
C THR A 13 -34.73 51.55 19.31
N THR A 14 -33.73 50.95 19.97
CA THR A 14 -33.71 50.47 21.40
C THR A 14 -34.70 49.34 21.72
N LEU A 15 -34.26 48.10 21.95
CA LEU A 15 -33.69 47.49 23.17
C LEU A 15 -34.74 46.73 24.02
N THR A 16 -34.50 45.41 24.15
CA THR A 16 -34.56 44.60 25.40
C THR A 16 -35.87 44.03 25.99
N VAL A 17 -35.71 42.75 26.40
CA VAL A 17 -36.39 41.93 27.43
C VAL A 17 -37.88 41.59 27.19
N ALA A 18 -38.43 40.41 27.52
CA ALA A 18 -37.99 39.33 28.39
C ALA A 18 -38.84 38.06 28.17
N THR A 19 -38.29 36.90 28.58
CA THR A 19 -38.98 35.76 29.21
C THR A 19 -39.99 34.94 28.39
N ASN A 20 -39.61 33.74 27.97
CA ASN A 20 -39.66 32.47 28.74
C ASN A 20 -41.06 31.82 28.76
N ALA A 21 -41.23 30.80 27.91
CA ALA A 21 -42.09 29.62 28.05
C ALA A 21 -42.33 29.09 26.62
N LEU A 22 -41.95 27.91 26.17
CA LEU A 22 -41.54 26.65 26.77
C LEU A 22 -40.61 25.98 25.74
N LYS A 23 -39.36 25.67 26.09
CA LYS A 23 -38.96 24.28 26.38
C LYS A 23 -39.52 23.23 25.41
N LEU A 24 -38.84 23.08 24.29
CA LEU A 24 -38.16 21.83 23.95
C LEU A 24 -36.76 22.27 23.49
N LEU A 25 -35.82 22.51 24.42
CA LEU A 25 -34.82 21.52 24.88
C LEU A 25 -34.45 20.53 23.76
N GLU A 26 -33.20 20.32 23.39
CA GLU A 26 -31.91 20.91 23.70
C GLU A 26 -30.92 20.08 22.86
N SER A 27 -29.68 20.55 22.72
CA SER A 27 -28.50 19.81 22.24
C SER A 27 -28.40 19.53 20.72
N ASN A 28 -27.69 20.41 20.01
CA ASN A 28 -26.56 19.95 19.18
C ASN A 28 -25.40 19.56 20.14
N PRO A 29 -24.35 18.79 19.77
CA PRO A 29 -24.00 18.17 18.48
C PRO A 29 -23.44 16.73 18.61
N ALA A 30 -23.82 15.77 17.76
CA ALA A 30 -23.04 14.53 17.64
C ALA A 30 -23.20 13.85 16.28
N THR A 31 -22.07 13.68 15.63
CA THR A 31 -21.83 12.72 14.54
C THR A 31 -22.34 11.33 14.89
N HIS A 32 -23.33 10.83 14.16
CA HIS A 32 -23.61 9.39 14.07
C HIS A 32 -23.88 9.01 12.63
N THR A 33 -22.80 8.72 11.90
CA THR A 33 -22.84 7.84 10.74
C THR A 33 -23.52 6.55 11.18
N THR A 34 -24.78 6.31 10.78
CA THR A 34 -25.46 5.03 10.96
C THR A 34 -24.78 4.00 10.07
N THR A 35 -23.66 3.55 10.59
CA THR A 35 -22.93 2.38 10.16
C THR A 35 -23.85 1.22 10.50
N HIS A 36 -24.59 0.70 9.53
CA HIS A 36 -25.02 -0.70 9.61
C HIS A 36 -23.76 -1.56 9.48
N LYS A 37 -22.99 -1.61 10.56
CA LYS A 37 -21.97 -2.63 10.77
C LYS A 37 -22.77 -3.91 10.91
N LEU A 38 -23.01 -4.59 9.80
CA LEU A 38 -23.16 -6.03 9.81
C LEU A 38 -21.85 -6.55 10.39
N THR A 39 -21.80 -6.66 11.72
CA THR A 39 -20.71 -7.31 12.41
C THR A 39 -20.78 -8.76 11.98
N PHE A 40 -19.94 -9.14 11.02
CA PHE A 40 -19.62 -10.53 10.78
C PHE A 40 -18.89 -11.02 12.03
N ILE A 41 -19.65 -11.43 13.04
CA ILE A 41 -19.13 -12.17 14.18
C ILE A 41 -18.64 -13.49 13.60
N THR A 42 -17.34 -13.57 13.40
CA THR A 42 -16.66 -14.82 13.07
C THR A 42 -16.72 -15.66 14.33
N HIS A 43 -17.59 -16.68 14.37
CA HIS A 43 -17.44 -17.75 15.33
C HIS A 43 -16.10 -18.41 14.99
N ASN A 44 -15.20 -18.41 15.95
CA ASN A 44 -13.90 -19.06 15.89
C ASN A 44 -14.09 -20.59 15.90
N THR A 45 -14.54 -21.13 14.77
CA THR A 45 -14.58 -22.57 14.54
C THR A 45 -13.15 -23.09 14.57
N THR A 46 -12.79 -23.73 15.67
CA THR A 46 -11.55 -24.49 15.78
C THR A 46 -11.72 -25.74 14.91
N HIS A 47 -11.32 -25.65 13.65
CA HIS A 47 -11.16 -26.85 12.82
C HIS A 47 -9.92 -27.61 13.32
N LYS A 48 -10.12 -28.59 14.21
CA LYS A 48 -9.16 -29.68 14.40
C LYS A 48 -9.07 -30.45 13.08
N THR A 49 -8.11 -30.09 12.23
CA THR A 49 -7.77 -30.87 11.04
C THR A 49 -6.67 -31.88 11.42
N ASN A 50 -7.11 -33.09 11.77
CA ASN A 50 -6.26 -34.27 11.72
C ASN A 50 -5.99 -34.62 10.26
N SER A 51 -5.11 -33.88 9.60
CA SER A 51 -4.62 -34.23 8.27
C SER A 51 -3.12 -34.03 8.25
N LYS A 52 -2.38 -35.12 8.45
CA LYS A 52 -0.93 -35.26 8.23
C LYS A 52 -0.54 -35.11 6.74
N LEU A 53 -1.25 -34.31 5.94
CA LEU A 53 -1.04 -34.17 4.49
C LEU A 53 -0.52 -32.79 4.04
N TYR A 54 -0.47 -31.79 4.92
CA TYR A 54 0.17 -30.51 4.64
C TYR A 54 1.24 -30.26 5.69
N ALA A 55 2.44 -30.75 5.41
CA ALA A 55 3.61 -30.32 6.14
C ALA A 55 3.71 -28.79 5.96
N LYS A 56 3.54 -28.05 7.05
CA LYS A 56 3.74 -26.60 7.12
C LYS A 56 5.20 -26.33 6.76
N ASN A 57 5.48 -26.15 5.47
CA ASN A 57 6.83 -25.95 4.97
C ASN A 57 7.32 -24.59 5.52
N LYS A 58 8.19 -24.63 6.54
CA LYS A 58 8.71 -23.44 7.22
C LYS A 58 9.66 -22.74 6.25
N ARG A 59 9.14 -21.77 5.49
CA ARG A 59 9.94 -20.93 4.61
C ARG A 59 10.81 -20.01 5.47
N ASN A 60 12.11 -20.01 5.22
CA ASN A 60 12.99 -18.97 5.75
C ASN A 60 12.66 -17.66 5.02
N VAL A 61 12.13 -16.69 5.76
CA VAL A 61 11.81 -15.35 5.25
C VAL A 61 12.88 -14.41 5.79
N TYR A 62 13.59 -13.74 4.90
CA TYR A 62 14.60 -12.75 5.24
C TYR A 62 14.04 -11.34 5.03
N SER A 63 14.24 -10.47 6.02
CA SER A 63 13.88 -9.07 6.00
C SER A 63 15.09 -8.19 5.67
N LYS A 64 14.86 -6.89 5.44
CA LYS A 64 15.94 -5.91 5.27
C LYS A 64 16.93 -5.94 6.44
N ARG A 65 16.44 -6.09 7.68
CA ARG A 65 17.29 -6.11 8.88
C ARG A 65 18.28 -7.27 8.87
N ASP A 66 17.82 -8.44 8.42
CA ASP A 66 18.66 -9.64 8.36
C ASP A 66 19.79 -9.45 7.33
N ILE A 67 19.47 -8.90 6.16
CA ILE A 67 20.45 -8.59 5.11
C ILE A 67 21.46 -7.53 5.61
N VAL A 68 21.00 -6.50 6.33
CA VAL A 68 21.88 -5.47 6.89
C VAL A 68 22.83 -6.04 7.95
N SER A 69 22.35 -6.94 8.82
CA SER A 69 23.21 -7.62 9.81
C SER A 69 24.26 -8.48 9.10
N GLU A 70 23.84 -9.30 8.15
CA GLU A 70 24.72 -10.20 7.39
C GLU A 70 25.83 -9.44 6.64
N VAL A 71 25.47 -8.31 5.99
CA VAL A 71 26.45 -7.47 5.29
C VAL A 71 27.36 -6.74 6.28
N GLY A 72 26.82 -6.24 7.39
CA GLY A 72 27.61 -5.60 8.45
C GLY A 72 28.66 -6.52 9.05
N GLU A 73 28.29 -7.76 9.36
CA GLU A 73 29.18 -8.80 9.87
C GLU A 73 30.29 -9.15 8.86
N ARG A 74 29.94 -9.36 7.58
CA ARG A 74 30.91 -9.72 6.54
C ARG A 74 31.93 -8.62 6.24
N LEU A 75 31.50 -7.36 6.31
CA LEU A 75 32.33 -6.21 5.96
C LEU A 75 32.95 -5.51 7.19
N ASN A 76 32.70 -6.03 8.40
CA ASN A 76 33.09 -5.40 9.67
C ASN A 76 32.63 -3.93 9.75
N LYS A 77 31.36 -3.69 9.37
CA LYS A 77 30.72 -2.37 9.39
C LYS A 77 29.55 -2.36 10.37
N THR A 78 29.22 -1.18 10.88
CA THR A 78 28.07 -1.05 11.78
C THR A 78 26.77 -1.24 11.01
N GLN A 79 25.76 -1.85 11.64
CA GLN A 79 24.43 -2.01 11.04
C GLN A 79 23.80 -0.67 10.65
N LYS A 80 24.15 0.41 11.37
CA LYS A 80 23.69 1.77 11.07
C LYS A 80 24.23 2.25 9.73
N GLU A 81 25.54 2.15 9.52
CA GLU A 81 26.19 2.55 8.27
C GLU A 81 25.65 1.74 7.08
N VAL A 82 25.60 0.41 7.21
CA VAL A 82 25.08 -0.47 6.15
C VAL A 82 23.60 -0.19 5.88
N GLY A 83 22.81 0.04 6.94
CA GLY A 83 21.39 0.39 6.82
C GLY A 83 21.18 1.65 5.98
N GLN A 84 21.97 2.70 6.23
CA GLN A 84 21.94 3.95 5.46
C GLN A 84 22.29 3.74 3.99
N VAL A 85 23.34 2.94 3.70
CA VAL A 85 23.72 2.62 2.32
C VAL A 85 22.61 1.89 1.57
N VAL A 86 21.98 0.90 2.20
CA VAL A 86 20.87 0.14 1.59
C VAL A 86 19.66 1.05 1.34
N ASP A 87 19.35 1.96 2.27
CA ASP A 87 18.26 2.93 2.08
C ASP A 87 18.52 3.87 0.91
N GLU A 88 19.71 4.45 0.83
CA GLU A 88 20.06 5.35 -0.26
C GLU A 88 20.10 4.62 -1.61
N PHE A 89 20.58 3.37 -1.64
CA PHE A 89 20.54 2.52 -2.83
C PHE A 89 19.11 2.32 -3.34
N LEU A 90 18.18 1.95 -2.45
CA LEU A 90 16.77 1.78 -2.81
C LEU A 90 16.11 3.10 -3.24
N SER A 91 16.47 4.22 -2.58
CA SER A 91 16.04 5.57 -2.94
C SER A 91 16.51 5.95 -4.35
N SER A 92 17.76 5.66 -4.68
CA SER A 92 18.33 5.91 -6.01
C SER A 92 17.59 5.14 -7.10
N ILE A 93 17.29 3.85 -6.90
CA ILE A 93 16.50 3.05 -7.85
C ILE A 93 15.12 3.68 -8.07
N LYS A 94 14.42 4.07 -6.99
CA LYS A 94 13.12 4.73 -7.09
C LYS A 94 13.20 6.02 -7.91
N ARG A 95 14.21 6.86 -7.65
CA ARG A 95 14.42 8.13 -8.36
C ARG A 95 14.59 7.92 -9.86
N HIS A 96 15.40 6.94 -10.28
CA HIS A 96 15.60 6.65 -11.69
C HIS A 96 14.33 6.08 -12.36
N LEU A 97 13.61 5.18 -11.68
CA LEU A 97 12.35 4.63 -12.20
C LEU A 97 11.25 5.69 -12.32
N SER A 98 11.20 6.68 -11.43
CA SER A 98 10.26 7.80 -11.55
C SER A 98 10.49 8.65 -12.80
N ASN A 99 11.71 8.67 -13.32
CA ASN A 99 12.08 9.37 -14.55
C ASN A 99 11.95 8.46 -15.80
N ASP A 100 11.26 7.33 -15.68
CA ASP A 100 11.11 6.28 -16.70
C ASP A 100 12.44 5.72 -17.23
N ALA A 101 13.51 5.86 -16.44
CA ALA A 101 14.83 5.33 -16.78
C ALA A 101 14.98 3.87 -16.34
N GLU A 102 15.81 3.12 -17.08
CA GLU A 102 16.16 1.74 -16.75
C GLU A 102 17.40 1.69 -15.84
N VAL A 103 17.37 0.86 -14.80
CA VAL A 103 18.50 0.61 -13.91
C VAL A 103 18.97 -0.83 -14.08
N SER A 104 20.14 -1.00 -14.70
CA SER A 104 20.77 -2.31 -14.91
C SER A 104 21.79 -2.60 -13.82
N LEU A 105 21.65 -3.74 -13.16
CA LEU A 105 22.61 -4.30 -12.22
C LEU A 105 23.26 -5.54 -12.85
N PRO A 106 24.50 -5.44 -13.36
CA PRO A 106 25.20 -6.55 -13.99
C PRO A 106 25.19 -7.80 -13.13
N ARG A 107 25.04 -8.97 -13.76
CA ARG A 107 24.99 -10.29 -13.09
C ARG A 107 23.81 -10.51 -12.12
N PHE A 108 22.91 -9.53 -11.98
CA PHE A 108 21.70 -9.65 -11.17
C PHE A 108 20.45 -9.51 -12.04
N GLY A 109 20.19 -8.30 -12.53
CA GLY A 109 18.98 -8.02 -13.27
C GLY A 109 18.79 -6.55 -13.59
N VAL A 110 17.60 -6.23 -14.07
CA VAL A 110 17.23 -4.94 -14.62
C VAL A 110 15.92 -4.49 -13.99
N PHE A 111 15.90 -3.28 -13.45
CA PHE A 111 14.70 -2.58 -13.03
C PHE A 111 14.22 -1.68 -14.17
N LYS A 112 12.98 -1.87 -14.61
CA LYS A 112 12.38 -1.04 -15.64
C LYS A 112 10.89 -0.88 -15.43
N ASN A 113 10.33 0.20 -15.93
CA ASN A 113 8.89 0.36 -16.01
C ASN A 113 8.34 -0.37 -17.25
N SER A 114 7.20 -1.02 -17.08
CA SER A 114 6.41 -1.58 -18.16
C SER A 114 5.08 -0.84 -18.22
N MET A 115 4.80 -0.19 -19.34
CA MET A 115 3.49 0.41 -19.56
C MET A 115 2.43 -0.68 -19.75
N ARG A 116 1.35 -0.58 -19.01
CA ARG A 116 0.13 -1.39 -19.19
C ARG A 116 -0.89 -0.48 -19.85
N GLY A 117 -1.31 -0.87 -21.06
CA GLY A 117 -2.32 -0.12 -21.81
C GLY A 117 -3.69 -0.13 -21.14
N GLU A 118 -4.59 0.66 -21.72
CA GLU A 118 -5.98 0.71 -21.31
C GLU A 118 -6.66 -0.66 -21.49
N ARG A 119 -7.47 -1.07 -20.51
CA ARG A 119 -8.18 -2.36 -20.57
C ARG A 119 -9.52 -2.31 -19.86
N ARG A 120 -10.47 -3.06 -20.41
CA ARG A 120 -11.80 -3.23 -19.80
C ARG A 120 -11.70 -4.19 -18.61
N MET A 121 -12.23 -3.75 -17.48
CA MET A 121 -12.27 -4.48 -16.22
C MET A 121 -13.72 -4.60 -15.76
N ARG A 122 -13.97 -5.55 -14.85
CA ARG A 122 -15.30 -5.77 -14.25
C ARG A 122 -15.20 -5.58 -12.74
N ASN A 123 -16.13 -4.84 -12.16
CA ASN A 123 -16.30 -4.80 -10.73
C ASN A 123 -16.84 -6.17 -10.25
N LEU A 124 -16.08 -6.88 -9.41
CA LEU A 124 -16.45 -8.21 -8.93
C LEU A 124 -17.73 -8.21 -8.09
N GLN A 125 -18.08 -7.08 -7.46
CA GLN A 125 -19.25 -6.98 -6.59
C GLN A 125 -20.51 -6.52 -7.33
N THR A 126 -20.41 -5.54 -8.23
CA THR A 126 -21.57 -4.98 -8.95
C THR A 126 -21.76 -5.53 -10.36
N GLY A 127 -20.72 -6.15 -10.93
CA GLY A 127 -20.73 -6.64 -12.31
C GLY A 127 -20.57 -5.55 -13.38
N GLU A 128 -20.56 -4.28 -13.00
CA GLU A 128 -20.37 -3.15 -13.91
C GLU A 128 -19.01 -3.21 -14.61
N ILE A 129 -19.00 -2.84 -15.88
CA ILE A 129 -17.78 -2.81 -16.70
C ILE A 129 -17.24 -1.39 -16.70
N PHE A 130 -15.96 -1.25 -16.37
CA PHE A 130 -15.25 0.02 -16.41
C PHE A 130 -13.94 -0.14 -17.17
N THR A 131 -13.38 0.97 -17.63
CA THR A 131 -12.11 0.96 -18.35
C THR A 131 -11.00 1.48 -17.43
N ALA A 132 -9.96 0.68 -17.24
CA ALA A 132 -8.80 1.05 -16.45
C ALA A 132 -7.82 1.86 -17.30
N LYS A 133 -7.45 3.04 -16.81
CA LYS A 133 -6.47 3.93 -17.47
C LYS A 133 -5.12 3.23 -17.64
N PRO A 134 -4.32 3.62 -18.66
CA PRO A 134 -2.94 3.15 -18.78
C PRO A 134 -2.10 3.48 -17.55
N VAL A 135 -1.25 2.54 -17.12
CA VAL A 135 -0.40 2.71 -15.92
C VAL A 135 1.01 2.14 -16.14
N HIS A 136 2.02 2.83 -15.60
CA HIS A 136 3.37 2.30 -15.52
C HIS A 136 3.48 1.33 -14.35
N VAL A 137 4.02 0.13 -14.60
CA VAL A 137 4.25 -0.89 -13.59
C VAL A 137 5.76 -1.16 -13.50
N PRO A 138 6.42 -0.87 -12.37
CA PRO A 138 7.80 -1.25 -12.15
C PRO A 138 7.96 -2.77 -12.20
N THR A 139 8.95 -3.25 -12.94
CA THR A 139 9.26 -4.67 -13.10
C THR A 139 10.75 -4.90 -12.85
N LEU A 140 11.06 -5.98 -12.12
CA LEU A 140 12.42 -6.49 -11.98
C LEU A 140 12.56 -7.73 -12.85
N ARG A 141 13.44 -7.68 -13.85
CA ARG A 141 13.80 -8.82 -14.70
C ARG A 141 15.18 -9.33 -14.31
N PHE A 142 15.30 -10.61 -14.02
CA PHE A 142 16.60 -11.25 -13.80
C PHE A 142 17.28 -11.67 -15.10
N TYR A 143 18.61 -11.59 -15.12
CA TYR A 143 19.39 -12.11 -16.23
C TYR A 143 19.33 -13.63 -16.33
N ASP A 144 19.53 -14.16 -17.54
CA ASP A 144 19.50 -15.61 -17.80
C ASP A 144 20.61 -16.34 -17.04
N THR A 145 21.79 -15.73 -16.94
CA THR A 145 22.92 -16.25 -16.15
C THR A 145 22.56 -16.43 -14.68
N PHE A 146 21.91 -15.42 -14.07
CA PHE A 146 21.46 -15.46 -12.69
C PHE A 146 20.39 -16.54 -12.47
N LYS A 147 19.40 -16.63 -13.37
CA LYS A 147 18.36 -17.67 -13.33
C LYS A 147 18.96 -19.07 -13.45
N ALA A 148 19.92 -19.27 -14.35
CA ALA A 148 20.60 -20.55 -14.55
C ALA A 148 21.39 -20.97 -13.29
N GLU A 149 22.13 -20.04 -12.68
CA GLU A 149 22.88 -20.30 -11.45
C GLU A 149 21.95 -20.73 -10.29
N LEU A 150 20.84 -20.03 -10.09
CA LEU A 150 19.86 -20.38 -9.07
C LEU A 150 19.22 -21.74 -9.33
N ASN A 151 18.77 -21.99 -10.57
CA ASN A 151 18.16 -23.26 -10.94
C ASN A 151 19.13 -24.43 -10.76
N HIS A 152 20.41 -24.26 -11.07
CA HIS A 152 21.44 -25.28 -10.83
C HIS A 152 21.60 -25.58 -9.33
N LYS A 153 21.75 -24.53 -8.49
CA LYS A 153 21.90 -24.67 -7.04
C LYS A 153 20.71 -25.37 -6.39
N LEU A 154 19.49 -25.02 -6.81
CA LEU A 154 18.27 -25.64 -6.30
C LEU A 154 18.12 -27.10 -6.78
N LYS A 155 18.38 -27.39 -8.07
CA LYS A 155 18.36 -28.77 -8.59
C LYS A 155 19.34 -29.68 -7.84
N THR A 156 20.55 -29.24 -7.51
CA THR A 156 21.50 -30.05 -6.73
C THR A 156 20.98 -30.35 -5.33
N LYS A 157 20.28 -29.40 -4.70
CA LYS A 157 19.62 -29.62 -3.41
C LYS A 157 18.48 -30.63 -3.54
N ASP A 158 17.72 -30.56 -4.62
CA ASP A 158 16.57 -31.42 -4.89
C ASP A 158 16.96 -32.82 -5.38
N LYS A 159 18.11 -33.01 -6.05
CA LYS A 159 18.65 -34.34 -6.42
C LYS A 159 18.92 -35.22 -5.20
N ARG A 160 19.16 -34.64 -4.01
CA ARG A 160 19.20 -35.39 -2.74
C ARG A 160 17.82 -35.92 -2.31
N ASN A 161 16.74 -35.41 -2.90
CA ASN A 161 15.34 -35.71 -2.56
C ASN A 161 14.53 -36.34 -3.72
N TYR A 162 14.98 -36.26 -4.97
CA TYR A 162 14.32 -36.80 -6.16
C TYR A 162 15.31 -37.62 -7.00
N SER A 163 15.68 -38.80 -6.50
CA SER A 163 16.53 -39.76 -7.23
C SER A 163 15.74 -40.66 -8.21
N SER A 164 14.43 -40.45 -8.41
CA SER A 164 13.56 -41.50 -8.98
C SER A 164 12.84 -41.18 -10.30
N TYR A 165 13.18 -40.10 -11.01
CA TYR A 165 12.61 -39.87 -12.35
C TYR A 165 13.66 -40.09 -13.43
N ASN A 166 13.67 -41.30 -13.97
CA ASN A 166 14.28 -41.60 -15.26
C ASN A 166 13.29 -41.13 -16.34
N TYR A 167 13.73 -40.22 -17.20
CA TYR A 167 13.15 -40.04 -18.52
C TYR A 167 13.77 -41.05 -19.48
#